data_AF-A0A843BH51-F1
#
_entry.id   AF-A0A843BH51-F1
#
_cell.length_a   1.000
_cell.length_b   1.000
_cell.length_c   1.000
_cell.angle_alpha   90.00
_cell.angle_beta   90.00
_cell.angle_gamma   90.00
#
_symmetry.space_group_name_H-M   'P 1'
#
loop_
_entity.id
_entity.type
_entity.pdbx_description
1 polymer ?
#
loop_
_entity_poly.entity_id
_entity_poly.type
_entity_poly.pdbx_seq_one_letter_code
_entity_poly.pdbx_strand_id
1 'polypeptide(L)'
;LKAYTRVRELAERAGIGGESLDELHRISILHASAVYERWCLVKIISTLIEDFDFEPSPGWQELVFRAVTGRPDSASLLFNRKDIGISAILEIQPVLENGRRPDFRLRFSNSDSGDVGAIVMDAKFRTRWRRGELTDLLAELVDGKGYGGKRDRVFILQPQANAVSEPSSPLAWGQHCDYGQEAPTNHRTGSIQLAAGTQGGGAQQNLRRLIAIGLQAVFPQPPSPDEEYNWNSTSCCIRCATKHESVDIKRRQTRRGRDYWSQNCGNCGMETVRTHCYDCDATLFKNGTDLTYHRTLAEQITNVMCPSCGAYFDKDFLAVAASATE
;
A
#
# COMPACT_ATOMS: atom_id res chain seq x y z
N LEU A 1 -22.64 -22.80 -0.78
CA LEU A 1 -22.97 -24.23 -0.93
C LEU A 1 -24.35 -24.48 -1.56
N LYS A 2 -25.48 -24.00 -1.02
CA LYS A 2 -26.84 -24.32 -1.54
C LYS A 2 -27.09 -23.93 -3.00
N ALA A 3 -26.54 -22.81 -3.48
CA ALA A 3 -26.64 -22.41 -4.88
C ALA A 3 -25.87 -23.36 -5.82
N TYR A 4 -24.72 -23.86 -5.37
CA TYR A 4 -23.89 -24.81 -6.11
C TYR A 4 -24.56 -26.18 -6.23
N THR A 5 -25.17 -26.68 -5.15
CA THR A 5 -25.92 -27.94 -5.18
C THR A 5 -27.08 -27.87 -6.19
N ARG A 6 -27.79 -26.73 -6.23
CA ARG A 6 -28.94 -26.52 -7.11
C ARG A 6 -28.55 -26.37 -8.59
N VAL A 7 -27.42 -25.73 -8.88
CA VAL A 7 -26.86 -25.63 -10.24
C VAL A 7 -26.34 -27.00 -10.70
N ARG A 8 -25.70 -27.78 -9.82
CA ARG A 8 -25.23 -29.14 -10.14
C ARG A 8 -26.38 -30.09 -10.42
N GLU A 9 -27.45 -30.06 -9.63
CA GLU A 9 -28.67 -30.84 -9.86
C GLU A 9 -29.37 -30.45 -11.18
N LEU A 10 -29.38 -29.17 -11.53
CA LEU A 10 -29.95 -28.70 -12.80
C LEU A 10 -29.10 -29.11 -14.01
N ALA A 11 -27.77 -29.08 -13.88
CA ALA A 11 -26.85 -29.49 -14.93
C ALA A 11 -26.82 -31.01 -15.15
N GLU A 12 -26.88 -31.80 -14.07
CA GLU A 12 -27.05 -33.26 -14.12
C GLU A 12 -28.39 -33.64 -14.79
N ARG A 13 -29.48 -32.92 -14.50
CA ARG A 13 -30.79 -33.12 -15.16
C ARG A 13 -30.83 -32.67 -16.62
N ALA A 14 -29.95 -31.74 -17.03
CA ALA A 14 -29.87 -31.21 -18.39
C ALA A 14 -28.87 -31.98 -19.28
N GLY A 15 -28.22 -33.03 -18.77
CA GLY A 15 -27.22 -33.80 -19.51
C GLY A 15 -25.91 -33.05 -19.77
N ILE A 16 -25.63 -31.99 -19.02
CA ILE A 16 -24.40 -31.20 -19.13
C ILE A 16 -23.31 -31.94 -18.33
N GLY A 17 -22.34 -32.52 -19.05
CA GLY A 17 -21.26 -33.32 -18.45
C GLY A 17 -20.35 -32.52 -17.51
N GLY A 18 -19.59 -33.24 -16.67
CA GLY A 18 -18.67 -32.64 -15.69
C GLY A 18 -17.64 -31.68 -16.31
N GLU A 19 -17.18 -31.97 -17.54
CA GLU A 19 -16.26 -31.09 -18.28
C GLU A 19 -16.90 -29.75 -18.66
N SER A 20 -18.17 -29.75 -19.09
CA SER A 20 -18.91 -28.51 -19.41
C SER A 20 -19.22 -27.67 -18.17
N LEU A 21 -19.41 -28.31 -17.00
CA LEU A 21 -19.54 -27.61 -15.72
C LEU A 21 -18.22 -27.01 -15.26
N ASP A 22 -17.11 -27.70 -15.47
CA ASP A 22 -15.77 -27.19 -15.19
C ASP A 22 -15.39 -26.05 -16.16
N GLU A 23 -15.78 -26.13 -17.43
CA GLU A 23 -15.67 -25.05 -18.41
C GLU A 23 -16.51 -23.82 -18.00
N LEU A 24 -17.77 -24.01 -17.63
CA LEU A 24 -18.63 -22.92 -17.11
C LEU A 24 -18.05 -22.29 -15.84
N HIS A 25 -17.50 -23.11 -14.94
CA HIS A 25 -16.84 -22.64 -13.73
C HIS A 25 -15.57 -21.83 -14.07
N ARG A 26 -14.72 -22.32 -14.98
CA ARG A 26 -13.55 -21.60 -15.51
C ARG A 26 -13.95 -20.28 -16.16
N ILE A 27 -14.98 -20.27 -17.01
CA ILE A 27 -15.52 -19.06 -17.65
C ILE A 27 -15.98 -18.06 -16.57
N SER A 28 -16.73 -18.53 -15.56
CA SER A 28 -17.19 -17.66 -14.46
C SER A 28 -16.03 -17.06 -13.64
N ILE A 29 -14.96 -17.82 -13.39
CA ILE A 29 -13.77 -17.37 -12.67
C ILE A 29 -12.93 -16.39 -13.50
N LEU A 30 -12.77 -16.64 -14.80
CA LEU A 30 -12.08 -15.72 -15.71
C LEU A 30 -12.80 -14.37 -15.76
N HIS A 31 -14.13 -14.38 -15.80
CA HIS A 31 -14.92 -13.16 -15.71
C HIS A 31 -14.81 -12.50 -14.33
N ALA A 32 -14.84 -13.25 -13.23
CA ALA A 32 -14.71 -12.70 -11.88
C ALA A 32 -13.32 -12.07 -11.64
N SER A 33 -12.26 -12.69 -12.15
CA SER A 33 -10.89 -12.17 -12.05
C SER A 33 -10.74 -10.85 -12.81
N ALA A 34 -11.23 -10.79 -14.05
CA ALA A 34 -11.23 -9.55 -14.83
C ALA A 34 -12.09 -8.44 -14.20
N VAL A 35 -13.25 -8.80 -13.62
CA VAL A 35 -14.09 -7.85 -12.87
C VAL A 35 -13.35 -7.33 -11.63
N TYR A 36 -12.66 -8.21 -10.91
CA TYR A 36 -11.90 -7.85 -9.71
C TYR A 36 -10.73 -6.92 -10.04
N GLU A 37 -9.97 -7.21 -11.09
CA GLU A 37 -8.89 -6.35 -11.59
C GLU A 37 -9.42 -4.93 -11.91
N ARG A 38 -10.50 -4.84 -12.70
CA ARG A 38 -11.13 -3.55 -13.04
C ARG A 38 -11.67 -2.82 -11.81
N TRP A 39 -12.22 -3.56 -10.85
CA TRP A 39 -12.67 -2.98 -9.59
C TRP A 39 -11.50 -2.44 -8.76
N CYS A 40 -10.36 -3.15 -8.72
CA CYS A 40 -9.13 -2.66 -8.08
C CYS A 40 -8.63 -1.37 -8.74
N LEU A 41 -8.64 -1.29 -10.08
CA LEU A 41 -8.30 -0.07 -10.81
C LEU A 41 -9.15 1.11 -10.36
N VAL A 42 -10.48 0.95 -10.35
CA VAL A 42 -11.41 1.98 -9.88
C VAL A 42 -11.10 2.39 -8.44
N LYS A 43 -10.78 1.43 -7.56
CA LYS A 43 -10.41 1.74 -6.17
C LYS A 43 -9.11 2.49 -6.04
N ILE A 44 -8.08 2.15 -6.81
CA ILE A 44 -6.82 2.91 -6.83
C ILE A 44 -7.10 4.35 -7.26
N ILE A 45 -7.85 4.55 -8.35
CA ILE A 45 -8.19 5.88 -8.86
C ILE A 45 -9.00 6.68 -7.83
N SER A 46 -10.09 6.11 -7.29
CA SER A 46 -10.88 6.75 -6.24
C SER A 46 -10.03 7.09 -5.02
N THR A 47 -9.08 6.25 -4.62
CA THR A 47 -8.20 6.55 -3.48
C THR A 47 -7.28 7.74 -3.81
N LEU A 48 -6.74 7.83 -5.02
CA LEU A 48 -5.94 9.00 -5.41
C LEU A 48 -6.77 10.28 -5.38
N ILE A 49 -7.99 10.26 -5.93
CA ILE A 49 -8.84 11.45 -6.06
C ILE A 49 -9.51 11.81 -4.72
N GLU A 50 -10.24 10.89 -4.11
CA GLU A 50 -11.12 11.16 -2.97
C GLU A 50 -10.35 11.16 -1.65
N ASP A 51 -9.36 10.26 -1.51
CA ASP A 51 -8.66 10.02 -0.25
C ASP A 51 -7.34 10.81 -0.14
N PHE A 52 -6.75 11.16 -1.28
CA PHE A 52 -5.49 11.89 -1.39
C PHE A 52 -5.59 13.15 -2.26
N ASP A 53 -6.78 13.64 -2.64
CA ASP A 53 -7.03 14.90 -3.39
C ASP A 53 -6.11 15.13 -4.59
N PHE A 54 -5.79 14.08 -5.34
CA PHE A 54 -5.10 14.23 -6.61
C PHE A 54 -6.09 14.62 -7.71
N GLU A 55 -5.76 15.66 -8.47
CA GLU A 55 -6.51 16.04 -9.66
C GLU A 55 -6.07 15.17 -10.85
N PRO A 56 -6.97 14.36 -11.44
CA PRO A 56 -6.64 13.63 -12.66
C PRO A 56 -6.60 14.58 -13.86
N SER A 57 -5.80 14.23 -14.87
CA SER A 57 -5.73 15.00 -16.11
C SER A 57 -7.06 14.97 -16.89
N PRO A 58 -7.37 16.00 -17.70
CA PRO A 58 -8.58 16.03 -18.52
C PRO A 58 -8.69 14.77 -19.40
N GLY A 59 -9.91 14.21 -19.50
CA GLY A 59 -10.17 13.03 -20.33
C GLY A 59 -9.72 11.69 -19.73
N TRP A 60 -9.28 11.64 -18.47
CA TRP A 60 -8.85 10.40 -17.80
C TRP A 60 -9.91 9.27 -17.84
N GLN A 61 -11.20 9.61 -17.77
CA GLN A 61 -12.29 8.63 -17.80
C GLN A 61 -12.35 7.89 -19.14
N GLU A 62 -12.15 8.61 -20.24
CA GLU A 62 -12.09 8.02 -21.59
C GLU A 62 -10.86 7.13 -21.74
N LEU A 63 -9.72 7.52 -21.16
CA LEU A 63 -8.52 6.68 -21.13
C LEU A 63 -8.76 5.38 -20.36
N VAL A 64 -9.44 5.45 -19.21
CA VAL A 64 -9.84 4.25 -18.45
C VAL A 64 -10.78 3.37 -19.27
N PHE A 65 -11.81 3.96 -19.89
CA PHE A 65 -12.76 3.21 -20.71
C PHE A 65 -12.05 2.48 -21.84
N ARG A 66 -11.15 3.15 -22.56
CA ARG A 66 -10.34 2.54 -23.64
C ARG A 66 -9.43 1.44 -23.13
N ALA A 67 -8.73 1.67 -22.01
CA ALA A 67 -7.85 0.67 -21.41
C ALA A 67 -8.60 -0.60 -20.99
N VAL A 68 -9.87 -0.47 -20.56
CA VAL A 68 -10.67 -1.57 -20.02
C VAL A 68 -11.50 -2.30 -21.10
N THR A 69 -11.94 -1.58 -22.15
CA THR A 69 -12.83 -2.11 -23.20
C THR A 69 -12.13 -2.40 -24.53
N GLY A 70 -10.97 -1.77 -24.78
CA GLY A 70 -10.17 -2.00 -25.97
C GLY A 70 -9.36 -3.30 -25.93
N ARG A 71 -8.54 -3.52 -26.96
CA ARG A 71 -7.43 -4.49 -26.89
C ARG A 71 -6.46 -4.04 -25.78
N PRO A 72 -5.71 -4.96 -25.12
CA PRO A 72 -4.88 -4.63 -23.96
C PRO A 72 -3.67 -3.77 -24.36
N ASP A 73 -3.93 -2.49 -24.58
CA ASP A 73 -2.93 -1.45 -24.76
C ASP A 73 -2.62 -0.86 -23.38
N SER A 74 -1.33 -0.73 -23.09
CA SER A 74 -0.85 -0.07 -21.89
C SER A 74 -1.38 1.37 -21.88
N ALA A 75 -2.01 1.78 -20.79
CA ALA A 75 -2.47 3.16 -20.61
C ALA A 75 -1.79 3.80 -19.40
N SER A 76 -1.68 5.12 -19.39
CA SER A 76 -1.12 5.87 -18.27
C SER A 76 -2.06 7.02 -17.92
N LEU A 77 -2.44 7.08 -16.66
CA LEU A 77 -3.24 8.16 -16.10
C LEU A 77 -2.33 9.07 -15.30
N LEU A 78 -2.40 10.36 -15.61
CA LEU A 78 -1.60 11.40 -14.95
C LEU A 78 -2.47 12.14 -13.94
N PHE A 79 -1.92 12.27 -12.73
CA PHE A 79 -2.54 12.95 -11.60
C PHE A 79 -1.59 14.00 -11.05
N ASN A 80 -2.15 15.12 -10.58
CA ASN A 80 -1.37 16.21 -10.01
C ASN A 80 -1.99 16.70 -8.72
N ARG A 81 -1.14 17.02 -7.75
CA ARG A 81 -1.52 17.64 -6.50
C ARG A 81 -0.76 18.94 -6.32
N LYS A 82 -1.36 19.99 -6.88
CA LYS A 82 -0.69 21.27 -7.16
C LYS A 82 -0.24 22.01 -5.91
N ASP A 83 -1.01 21.93 -4.83
CA ASP A 83 -0.77 22.62 -3.55
C ASP A 83 0.49 22.12 -2.82
N ILE A 84 0.90 20.87 -3.06
CA ILE A 84 2.12 20.25 -2.51
C ILE A 84 3.16 19.86 -3.56
N GLY A 85 2.91 20.13 -4.85
CA GLY A 85 3.87 19.91 -5.93
C GLY A 85 4.16 18.44 -6.27
N ILE A 86 3.23 17.53 -6.01
CA ILE A 86 3.42 16.09 -6.27
C ILE A 86 2.60 15.64 -7.47
N SER A 87 3.21 14.85 -8.34
CA SER A 87 2.53 14.15 -9.44
C SER A 87 2.47 12.65 -9.16
N ALA A 88 1.43 12.00 -9.66
CA ALA A 88 1.30 10.55 -9.68
C ALA A 88 0.99 10.03 -11.08
N ILE A 89 1.57 8.88 -11.44
CA ILE A 89 1.34 8.19 -12.71
C ILE A 89 0.84 6.78 -12.38
N LEU A 90 -0.40 6.48 -12.78
CA LEU A 90 -0.95 5.13 -12.71
C LEU A 90 -0.93 4.50 -14.10
N GLU A 91 -0.11 3.48 -14.27
CA GLU A 91 0.03 2.72 -15.51
C GLU A 91 -0.84 1.46 -15.40
N ILE A 92 -1.69 1.23 -16.41
CA ILE A 92 -2.59 0.08 -16.53
C ILE A 92 -1.99 -0.90 -17.51
N GLN A 93 -1.78 -2.14 -17.07
CA GLN A 93 -1.12 -3.22 -17.81
C GLN A 93 0.21 -2.79 -18.50
N PRO A 94 1.12 -2.09 -17.80
CA PRO A 94 2.36 -1.60 -18.38
C PRO A 94 3.27 -2.74 -18.82
N VAL A 95 4.09 -2.52 -19.84
CA VAL A 95 5.21 -3.41 -20.19
C VAL A 95 6.44 -2.94 -19.43
N LEU A 96 6.95 -3.76 -18.51
CA LEU A 96 8.19 -3.50 -17.79
C LEU A 96 9.40 -3.75 -18.71
N GLU A 97 10.59 -3.30 -18.30
CA GLU A 97 11.84 -3.48 -19.06
C GLU A 97 12.16 -4.96 -19.39
N ASN A 98 11.68 -5.88 -18.55
CA ASN A 98 11.84 -7.32 -18.75
C ASN A 98 10.74 -7.95 -19.64
N GLY A 99 9.90 -7.13 -20.27
CA GLY A 99 8.81 -7.55 -21.16
C GLY A 99 7.56 -8.08 -20.44
N ARG A 100 7.56 -8.16 -19.11
CA ARG A 100 6.41 -8.64 -18.34
C ARG A 100 5.40 -7.53 -18.09
N ARG A 101 4.16 -7.93 -17.78
CA ARG A 101 3.01 -7.04 -17.60
C ARG A 101 2.33 -7.30 -16.26
N PRO A 102 2.61 -6.53 -15.21
CA PRO A 102 1.75 -6.48 -14.04
C PRO A 102 0.42 -5.78 -14.39
N ASP A 103 -0.59 -5.90 -13.53
CA ASP A 103 -1.87 -5.25 -13.78
C ASP A 103 -1.77 -3.73 -13.62
N PHE A 104 -1.03 -3.25 -12.61
CA PHE A 104 -0.86 -1.82 -12.34
C PHE A 104 0.56 -1.46 -11.91
N ARG A 105 0.97 -0.23 -12.21
CA ARG A 105 2.17 0.40 -11.64
C ARG A 105 1.87 1.85 -11.27
N LEU A 106 2.09 2.21 -10.01
CA LEU A 106 1.86 3.55 -9.48
C LEU A 106 3.19 4.20 -9.11
N ARG A 107 3.48 5.35 -9.71
CA ARG A 107 4.67 6.15 -9.44
C ARG A 107 4.28 7.49 -8.86
N PHE A 108 5.04 7.95 -7.87
CA PHE A 108 4.96 9.32 -7.36
C PHE A 108 6.26 10.05 -7.70
N SER A 109 6.17 11.36 -7.90
CA SER A 109 7.35 12.20 -8.12
C SER A 109 7.11 13.60 -7.60
N ASN A 110 8.16 14.19 -7.07
CA ASN A 110 8.30 15.61 -6.77
C ASN A 110 9.57 16.13 -7.50
N SER A 111 9.67 17.44 -7.77
CA SER A 111 10.85 18.04 -8.42
C SER A 111 12.16 17.71 -7.71
N ASP A 112 12.10 17.56 -6.38
CA ASP A 112 13.27 17.41 -5.52
C ASP A 112 13.53 15.93 -5.17
N SER A 113 12.64 15.01 -5.54
CA SER A 113 12.78 13.59 -5.22
C SER A 113 13.55 12.87 -6.33
N GLY A 114 14.59 12.12 -5.96
CA GLY A 114 15.16 11.10 -6.83
C GLY A 114 14.16 9.97 -7.13
N ASP A 115 14.53 9.05 -8.01
CA ASP A 115 13.71 7.87 -8.29
C ASP A 115 13.64 6.94 -7.07
N VAL A 116 12.48 6.95 -6.39
CA VAL A 116 12.17 6.13 -5.21
C VAL A 116 11.47 4.81 -5.54
N GLY A 117 11.40 4.46 -6.83
CA GLY A 117 10.68 3.29 -7.35
C GLY A 117 9.16 3.44 -7.36
N ALA A 118 8.50 2.49 -8.01
CA ALA A 118 7.05 2.40 -8.12
C ALA A 118 6.43 1.44 -7.08
N ILE A 119 5.11 1.46 -6.98
CA ILE A 119 4.31 0.37 -6.43
C ILE A 119 3.75 -0.41 -7.62
N VAL A 120 4.26 -1.62 -7.85
CA VAL A 120 3.74 -2.59 -8.82
C VAL A 120 2.70 -3.44 -8.13
N MET A 121 1.49 -3.49 -8.69
CA MET A 121 0.36 -4.19 -8.10
C MET A 121 -0.20 -5.20 -9.09
N ASP A 122 -0.56 -6.37 -8.57
CA ASP A 122 -1.09 -7.46 -9.36
C ASP A 122 -2.33 -8.03 -8.63
N ALA A 123 -3.50 -7.95 -9.28
CA ALA A 123 -4.79 -8.28 -8.73
C ALA A 123 -5.07 -9.77 -8.90
N LYS A 124 -5.30 -10.46 -7.78
CA LYS A 124 -5.49 -11.90 -7.75
C LYS A 124 -6.78 -12.24 -7.02
N PHE A 125 -7.81 -12.53 -7.80
CA PHE A 125 -9.09 -12.99 -7.28
C PHE A 125 -9.01 -14.47 -6.88
N ARG A 126 -8.93 -14.72 -5.58
CA ARG A 126 -9.12 -16.05 -4.99
C ARG A 126 -10.09 -15.95 -3.82
N THR A 127 -11.00 -16.91 -3.74
CA THR A 127 -11.93 -17.03 -2.60
C THR A 127 -11.29 -17.74 -1.40
N ARG A 128 -10.17 -18.44 -1.63
CA ARG A 128 -9.36 -19.10 -0.62
C ARG A 128 -7.90 -19.24 -1.07
N TRP A 129 -6.97 -18.99 -0.17
CA TRP A 129 -5.55 -19.33 -0.27
C TRP A 129 -5.27 -20.62 0.51
N ARG A 130 -4.52 -21.53 -0.10
CA ARG A 130 -3.88 -22.64 0.62
C ARG A 130 -2.72 -22.07 1.45
N ARG A 131 -2.30 -22.82 2.48
CA ARG A 131 -1.14 -22.44 3.30
C ARG A 131 0.09 -22.27 2.39
N GLY A 132 0.77 -21.14 2.49
CA GLY A 132 1.95 -20.81 1.68
C GLY A 132 1.66 -20.25 0.28
N GLU A 133 0.48 -20.51 -0.30
CA GLU A 133 0.20 -20.19 -1.71
C GLU A 133 0.31 -18.69 -2.05
N LEU A 134 -0.12 -17.82 -1.13
CA LEU A 134 0.00 -16.36 -1.31
C LEU A 134 1.47 -15.91 -1.28
N THR A 135 2.26 -16.49 -0.38
CA THR A 135 3.71 -16.24 -0.27
C THR A 135 4.44 -16.74 -1.51
N ASP A 136 4.12 -17.95 -1.97
CA ASP A 136 4.72 -18.55 -3.17
C ASP A 136 4.39 -17.74 -4.41
N LEU A 137 3.15 -17.27 -4.55
CA LEU A 137 2.76 -16.40 -5.65
C LEU A 137 3.50 -15.06 -5.62
N LEU A 138 3.68 -14.47 -4.43
CA LEU A 138 4.45 -13.24 -4.29
C LEU A 138 5.91 -13.45 -4.72
N ALA A 139 6.53 -14.55 -4.31
CA ALA A 139 7.88 -14.93 -4.75
C ALA A 139 7.94 -15.14 -6.27
N GLU A 140 6.92 -15.75 -6.88
CA GLU A 140 6.83 -15.89 -8.34
C GLU A 140 6.82 -14.52 -9.05
N LEU A 141 6.04 -13.55 -8.55
CA LEU A 141 5.99 -12.21 -9.14
C LEU A 141 7.33 -11.47 -9.01
N VAL A 142 8.00 -11.63 -7.86
CA VAL A 142 9.26 -10.93 -7.54
C VAL A 142 10.44 -11.59 -8.23
N ASP A 143 10.68 -12.88 -7.98
CA ASP A 143 11.89 -13.59 -8.42
C ASP A 143 11.70 -14.20 -9.81
N GLY A 144 10.53 -14.78 -10.08
CA GLY A 144 10.24 -15.44 -11.36
C GLY A 144 9.94 -14.44 -12.48
N LYS A 145 9.14 -13.42 -12.18
CA LYS A 145 8.76 -12.39 -13.17
C LYS A 145 9.56 -11.10 -13.06
N GLY A 146 10.38 -10.93 -12.03
CA GLY A 146 11.26 -9.75 -11.90
C GLY A 146 10.51 -8.43 -11.72
N TYR A 147 9.29 -8.43 -11.18
CA TYR A 147 8.46 -7.21 -11.10
C TYR A 147 9.09 -6.11 -10.23
N GLY A 148 9.93 -6.48 -9.26
CA GLY A 148 10.55 -5.52 -8.34
C GLY A 148 11.68 -4.70 -8.97
N GLY A 149 12.22 -5.13 -10.12
CA GLY A 149 13.36 -4.48 -10.76
C GLY A 149 14.46 -4.10 -9.75
N LYS A 150 14.98 -2.87 -9.86
CA LYS A 150 15.95 -2.34 -8.89
C LYS A 150 15.29 -1.75 -7.64
N ARG A 151 14.21 -1.00 -7.81
CA ARG A 151 13.63 -0.13 -6.75
C ARG A 151 12.13 -0.32 -6.51
N ASP A 152 11.44 -1.00 -7.42
CA ASP A 152 9.99 -1.12 -7.36
C ASP A 152 9.56 -2.06 -6.23
N ARG A 153 8.40 -1.74 -5.67
CA ARG A 153 7.76 -2.52 -4.60
C ARG A 153 6.64 -3.34 -5.19
N VAL A 154 6.57 -4.64 -4.90
CA VAL A 154 5.63 -5.57 -5.54
C VAL A 154 4.56 -6.02 -4.56
N PHE A 155 3.29 -5.80 -4.89
CA PHE A 155 2.17 -6.13 -4.01
C PHE A 155 1.08 -6.91 -4.74
N ILE A 156 0.54 -7.91 -4.06
CA ILE A 156 -0.68 -8.60 -4.49
C ILE A 156 -1.90 -7.91 -3.89
N LEU A 157 -2.90 -7.60 -4.74
CA LEU A 157 -4.23 -7.18 -4.30
C LEU A 157 -5.13 -8.41 -4.31
N GLN A 158 -5.73 -8.75 -3.17
CA GLN A 158 -6.56 -9.96 -3.06
C GLN A 158 -7.80 -9.75 -2.17
N PRO A 159 -8.95 -10.41 -2.43
CA PRO A 159 -10.21 -10.10 -1.73
C PRO A 159 -10.41 -10.88 -0.42
N GLN A 160 -9.65 -11.94 -0.16
CA GLN A 160 -9.89 -12.84 0.98
C GLN A 160 -9.49 -12.19 2.31
N ALA A 161 -10.41 -12.24 3.27
CA ALA A 161 -10.11 -11.89 4.66
C ALA A 161 -9.18 -12.91 5.30
N ASN A 162 -8.33 -12.44 6.22
CA ASN A 162 -7.43 -13.27 7.00
C ASN A 162 -6.54 -14.18 6.13
N ALA A 163 -6.07 -13.63 5.00
CA ALA A 163 -5.18 -14.36 4.09
C ALA A 163 -3.78 -14.53 4.69
N VAL A 164 -3.39 -13.68 5.64
CA VAL A 164 -2.13 -13.77 6.39
C VAL A 164 -2.30 -14.77 7.52
N SER A 165 -1.62 -15.92 7.43
CA SER A 165 -1.72 -16.98 8.44
C SER A 165 -1.02 -16.62 9.75
N GLU A 166 0.07 -15.87 9.67
CA GLU A 166 0.88 -15.45 10.82
C GLU A 166 1.05 -13.92 10.76
N PRO A 167 0.16 -13.17 11.43
CA PRO A 167 0.21 -11.71 11.43
C PRO A 167 1.53 -11.20 12.01
N SER A 168 2.26 -10.41 11.25
CA SER A 168 3.52 -9.78 11.70
C SER A 168 3.30 -8.48 12.47
N SER A 169 2.07 -7.97 12.55
CA SER A 169 1.73 -6.77 13.32
C SER A 169 0.69 -7.10 14.40
N PRO A 170 0.84 -6.55 15.63
CA PRO A 170 -0.16 -6.71 16.69
C PRO A 170 -1.45 -5.92 16.41
N LEU A 171 -1.43 -5.02 15.42
CA LEU A 171 -2.59 -4.21 15.03
C LEU A 171 -3.53 -5.02 14.13
N ALA A 172 -4.82 -4.74 14.21
CA ALA A 172 -5.86 -5.50 13.51
C ALA A 172 -5.62 -5.65 12.00
N TRP A 173 -5.03 -4.66 11.34
CA TRP A 173 -4.71 -4.72 9.91
C TRP A 173 -3.73 -5.85 9.54
N GLY A 174 -2.88 -6.29 10.48
CA GLY A 174 -1.85 -7.33 10.25
C GLY A 174 -2.43 -8.71 9.92
N GLN A 175 -3.69 -8.97 10.29
CA GLN A 175 -4.39 -10.20 9.89
C GLN A 175 -4.78 -10.18 8.41
N HIS A 176 -4.91 -8.99 7.83
CA HIS A 176 -5.43 -8.78 6.49
C HIS A 176 -4.33 -8.46 5.48
N CYS A 177 -3.20 -7.91 5.94
CA CYS A 177 -2.17 -7.36 5.07
C CYS A 177 -0.76 -7.66 5.59
N ASP A 178 0.13 -7.82 4.62
CA ASP A 178 1.57 -7.75 4.77
C ASP A 178 2.09 -6.62 3.88
N TYR A 179 2.56 -5.54 4.49
CA TYR A 179 3.19 -4.40 3.81
C TYR A 179 4.69 -4.60 3.61
N GLY A 180 5.24 -5.79 3.86
CA GLY A 180 6.69 -6.03 3.86
C GLY A 180 7.38 -5.38 5.05
N GLN A 181 6.70 -5.29 6.19
CA GLN A 181 7.17 -4.61 7.40
C GLN A 181 8.25 -5.38 8.18
N GLU A 182 8.44 -6.66 7.90
CA GLU A 182 9.48 -7.47 8.51
C GLU A 182 10.83 -7.23 7.83
N ALA A 183 11.88 -7.05 8.63
CA ALA A 183 13.22 -6.93 8.08
C ALA A 183 13.69 -8.27 7.48
N PRO A 184 14.46 -8.25 6.38
CA PRO A 184 14.99 -7.09 5.67
C PRO A 184 14.11 -6.60 4.50
N THR A 185 12.83 -6.99 4.44
CA THR A 185 11.95 -6.75 3.29
C THR A 185 11.78 -5.27 2.98
N ASN A 186 11.86 -4.39 3.98
CA ASN A 186 11.90 -2.93 3.79
C ASN A 186 10.75 -2.38 2.92
N HIS A 187 9.54 -2.92 3.10
CA HIS A 187 8.35 -2.61 2.30
C HIS A 187 8.50 -2.84 0.79
N ARG A 188 9.44 -3.72 0.37
CA ARG A 188 9.67 -4.04 -1.05
C ARG A 188 8.66 -5.02 -1.61
N THR A 189 8.07 -5.87 -0.80
CA THR A 189 7.15 -6.91 -1.28
C THR A 189 6.07 -7.19 -0.24
N GLY A 190 4.86 -7.51 -0.68
CA GLY A 190 3.81 -7.92 0.25
C GLY A 190 2.46 -8.22 -0.43
N SER A 191 1.40 -8.21 0.37
CA SER A 191 0.04 -8.38 -0.11
C SER A 191 -0.95 -7.62 0.76
N ILE A 192 -2.03 -7.11 0.16
CA ILE A 192 -3.10 -6.46 0.90
C ILE A 192 -4.44 -7.10 0.61
N GLN A 193 -5.29 -7.17 1.65
CA GLN A 193 -6.68 -7.44 1.42
C GLN A 193 -7.38 -6.19 0.87
N LEU A 194 -7.95 -6.33 -0.32
CA LEU A 194 -8.80 -5.35 -0.97
C LEU A 194 -10.07 -6.03 -1.48
N ALA A 195 -11.17 -5.93 -0.71
CA ALA A 195 -12.41 -6.66 -0.96
C ALA A 195 -13.60 -5.71 -1.19
N ALA A 196 -14.55 -6.12 -2.05
CA ALA A 196 -15.80 -5.41 -2.24
C ALA A 196 -16.81 -5.83 -1.15
N GLY A 197 -17.28 -4.89 -0.33
CA GLY A 197 -18.34 -5.17 0.65
C GLY A 197 -18.44 -4.16 1.81
N THR A 198 -19.53 -4.28 2.59
CA THR A 198 -19.88 -3.46 3.77
C THR A 198 -19.13 -3.83 5.05
N GLN A 199 -18.23 -4.81 4.98
CA GLN A 199 -17.36 -5.24 6.08
C GLN A 199 -16.24 -4.21 6.30
N GLY A 200 -16.64 -3.03 6.79
CA GLY A 200 -15.81 -1.99 7.41
C GLY A 200 -14.87 -1.26 6.46
N GLY A 201 -14.69 0.05 6.66
CA GLY A 201 -13.68 0.85 5.94
C GLY A 201 -12.24 0.32 5.99
N GLY A 202 -11.97 -0.79 6.69
CA GLY A 202 -10.67 -1.45 6.80
C GLY A 202 -10.03 -1.84 5.46
N ALA A 203 -10.77 -2.38 4.49
CA ALA A 203 -10.19 -2.75 3.19
C ALA A 203 -9.72 -1.51 2.39
N GLN A 204 -10.46 -0.41 2.45
CA GLN A 204 -10.06 0.86 1.84
C GLN A 204 -8.86 1.47 2.58
N GLN A 205 -8.85 1.39 3.91
CA GLN A 205 -7.70 1.79 4.73
C GLN A 205 -6.45 0.96 4.39
N ASN A 206 -6.61 -0.30 3.97
CA ASN A 206 -5.48 -1.13 3.57
C ASN A 206 -4.81 -0.62 2.29
N LEU A 207 -5.61 -0.24 1.29
CA LEU A 207 -5.11 0.40 0.06
C LEU A 207 -4.51 1.78 0.36
N ARG A 208 -5.15 2.57 1.23
CA ARG A 208 -4.64 3.87 1.69
C ARG A 208 -3.24 3.73 2.31
N ARG A 209 -3.01 2.74 3.18
CA ARG A 209 -1.67 2.43 3.72
C ARG A 209 -0.66 2.06 2.64
N LEU A 210 -1.04 1.21 1.68
CA LEU A 210 -0.17 0.83 0.57
C LEU A 210 0.27 2.06 -0.24
N ILE A 211 -0.68 2.91 -0.61
CA ILE A 211 -0.40 4.14 -1.36
C ILE A 211 0.46 5.10 -0.52
N ALA A 212 0.19 5.21 0.79
CA ALA A 212 0.97 6.05 1.69
C ALA A 212 2.46 5.68 1.73
N ILE A 213 2.83 4.40 1.60
CA ILE A 213 4.24 3.95 1.51
C ILE A 213 4.94 4.63 0.32
N GLY A 214 4.31 4.65 -0.85
CA GLY A 214 4.88 5.27 -2.04
C GLY A 214 4.84 6.80 -1.99
N LEU A 215 3.75 7.37 -1.48
CA LEU A 215 3.56 8.82 -1.39
C LEU A 215 4.54 9.45 -0.39
N GLN A 216 4.68 8.89 0.81
CA GLN A 216 5.61 9.42 1.82
C GLN A 216 7.08 9.28 1.39
N ALA A 217 7.41 8.31 0.52
CA ALA A 217 8.77 8.17 -0.02
C ALA A 217 9.21 9.36 -0.86
N VAL A 218 8.28 10.13 -1.45
CA VAL A 218 8.60 11.35 -2.23
C VAL A 218 8.42 12.65 -1.43
N PHE A 219 7.99 12.57 -0.16
CA PHE A 219 7.96 13.76 0.69
C PHE A 219 9.39 14.20 1.00
N PRO A 220 9.80 15.41 0.60
CA PRO A 220 11.14 15.88 0.88
C PRO A 220 11.29 16.14 2.38
N GLN A 221 12.54 16.22 2.81
CA GLN A 221 12.85 16.67 4.16
C GLN A 221 12.39 18.13 4.34
N PRO A 222 11.62 18.46 5.39
CA PRO A 222 11.36 19.86 5.71
C PRO A 222 12.66 20.62 5.94
N PRO A 223 12.79 21.88 5.49
CA PRO A 223 13.98 22.69 5.69
C PRO A 223 14.22 22.96 7.19
N SER A 224 15.43 23.41 7.52
CA SER A 224 15.70 23.85 8.90
C SER A 224 14.93 25.15 9.18
N PRO A 225 14.30 25.29 10.37
CA PRO A 225 13.61 26.53 10.75
C PRO A 225 14.50 27.78 10.69
N ASP A 226 15.81 27.59 10.86
CA ASP A 226 16.83 28.64 10.85
C ASP A 226 17.20 29.09 9.41
N GLU A 227 16.81 28.32 8.40
CA GLU A 227 17.17 28.54 6.98
C GLU A 227 16.06 29.25 6.21
N GLU A 228 14.77 29.02 6.54
CA GLU A 228 13.67 29.55 5.74
C GLU A 228 12.42 29.85 6.57
N TYR A 229 12.20 31.13 6.87
CA TYR A 229 10.93 31.60 7.42
C TYR A 229 9.84 31.51 6.34
N ASN A 230 8.73 30.83 6.64
CA ASN A 230 7.54 30.76 5.78
C ASN A 230 7.71 29.97 4.46
N TRP A 231 8.30 28.79 4.54
CA TRP A 231 8.42 27.84 3.43
C TRP A 231 7.09 27.13 3.12
N ASN A 232 6.91 26.70 1.88
CA ASN A 232 5.74 25.94 1.44
C ASN A 232 5.96 24.43 1.64
N SER A 233 5.13 23.82 2.48
CA SER A 233 5.16 22.38 2.68
C SER A 233 4.72 21.60 1.46
N THR A 234 5.49 20.56 1.15
CA THR A 234 5.30 19.60 0.05
C THR A 234 4.88 18.23 0.60
N SER A 235 4.19 18.23 1.75
CA SER A 235 3.67 17.03 2.40
C SER A 235 2.21 17.20 2.79
N CYS A 236 1.51 16.09 2.94
CA CYS A 236 0.11 16.09 3.37
C CYS A 236 -0.20 14.97 4.36
N CYS A 237 -1.32 15.12 5.05
CA CYS A 237 -1.83 14.11 5.95
C CYS A 237 -2.33 12.89 5.18
N ILE A 238 -1.78 11.71 5.47
CA ILE A 238 -2.18 10.48 4.77
C ILE A 238 -3.58 9.96 5.18
N ARG A 239 -4.24 10.56 6.18
CA ARG A 239 -5.60 10.21 6.62
C ARG A 239 -6.70 11.04 5.96
N CYS A 240 -6.50 12.35 5.83
CA CYS A 240 -7.53 13.26 5.34
C CYS A 240 -7.06 14.15 4.20
N ALA A 241 -5.87 13.88 3.65
CA ALA A 241 -5.29 14.58 2.52
C ALA A 241 -4.90 16.05 2.78
N THR A 242 -5.35 16.68 3.87
CA THR A 242 -5.03 18.07 4.18
C THR A 242 -3.51 18.31 4.14
N LYS A 243 -3.08 19.31 3.37
CA LYS A 243 -1.70 19.79 3.34
C LYS A 243 -1.25 20.15 4.76
N HIS A 244 -0.03 19.77 5.12
CA HIS A 244 0.55 20.25 6.37
C HIS A 244 1.03 21.68 6.17
N GLU A 245 0.61 22.64 6.98
CA GLU A 245 1.18 23.99 6.92
C GLU A 245 2.55 24.03 7.62
N SER A 246 3.40 25.00 7.29
CA SER A 246 4.74 25.11 7.90
C SER A 246 4.67 25.21 9.43
N VAL A 247 3.64 25.87 9.97
CA VAL A 247 3.34 25.98 11.41
C VAL A 247 3.02 24.65 12.08
N ASP A 248 2.55 23.67 11.32
CA ASP A 248 2.18 22.34 11.79
C ASP A 248 3.37 21.37 11.86
N ILE A 249 4.52 21.80 11.31
CA ILE A 249 5.73 20.99 11.18
C ILE A 249 6.78 21.51 12.15
N LYS A 250 7.15 20.68 13.13
CA LYS A 250 8.12 21.04 14.17
C LYS A 250 9.37 20.18 14.05
N ARG A 251 10.52 20.82 13.82
CA ARG A 251 11.84 20.19 14.00
C ARG A 251 12.06 19.89 15.48
N ARG A 252 12.56 18.70 15.77
CA ARG A 252 12.97 18.27 17.10
C ARG A 252 14.26 17.47 16.98
N GLN A 253 14.95 17.30 18.10
CA GLN A 253 16.18 16.54 18.17
C GLN A 253 16.01 15.31 19.05
N THR A 254 16.53 14.19 18.57
CA THR A 254 16.70 12.98 19.38
C THR A 254 17.73 13.23 20.48
N ARG A 255 17.80 12.34 21.49
CA ARG A 255 18.83 12.42 22.55
C ARG A 255 20.27 12.45 22.03
N ARG A 256 20.50 11.92 20.82
CA ARG A 256 21.81 11.91 20.15
C ARG A 256 22.03 13.10 19.20
N GLY A 257 21.20 14.15 19.30
CA GLY A 257 21.33 15.37 18.51
C GLY A 257 20.93 15.25 17.04
N ARG A 258 20.30 14.14 16.63
CA ARG A 258 19.82 13.99 15.25
C ARG A 258 18.41 14.52 15.09
N ASP A 259 18.15 15.19 13.97
CA ASP A 259 16.87 15.81 13.68
C ASP A 259 15.77 14.81 13.33
N TYR A 260 14.55 15.16 13.70
CA TYR A 260 13.31 14.54 13.26
C TYR A 260 12.21 15.60 13.20
N TRP A 261 11.13 15.32 12.47
CA TRP A 261 10.05 16.27 12.25
C TRP A 261 8.72 15.65 12.66
N SER A 262 7.99 16.32 13.57
CA SER A 262 6.60 16.01 13.87
C SER A 262 5.69 16.88 13.01
N GLN A 263 4.78 16.26 12.26
CA GLN A 263 3.82 16.90 11.37
C GLN A 263 2.42 16.62 11.91
N ASN A 264 1.72 17.65 12.36
CA ASN A 264 0.39 17.51 12.94
C ASN A 264 -0.67 18.02 11.98
N CYS A 265 -1.60 17.18 11.56
CA CYS A 265 -2.65 17.64 10.66
C CYS A 265 -3.62 18.60 11.37
N GLY A 266 -3.68 19.86 10.94
CA GLY A 266 -4.61 20.86 11.49
C GLY A 266 -6.10 20.53 11.30
N ASN A 267 -6.45 19.61 10.39
CA ASN A 267 -7.84 19.20 10.14
C ASN A 267 -8.27 17.97 10.96
N CYS A 268 -7.52 16.85 10.88
CA CYS A 268 -7.93 15.60 11.52
C CYS A 268 -7.12 15.23 12.77
N GLY A 269 -6.12 16.03 13.14
CA GLY A 269 -5.28 15.80 14.33
C GLY A 269 -4.30 14.63 14.22
N MET A 270 -4.22 13.95 13.07
CA MET A 270 -3.23 12.88 12.88
C MET A 270 -1.81 13.43 12.97
N GLU A 271 -0.99 12.81 13.81
CA GLU A 271 0.45 13.05 13.86
C GLU A 271 1.20 12.07 12.95
N THR A 272 2.13 12.60 12.16
CA THR A 272 3.14 11.84 11.41
C THR A 272 4.52 12.30 11.84
N VAL A 273 5.40 11.36 12.18
CA VAL A 273 6.79 11.67 12.54
C VAL A 273 7.73 11.14 11.47
N ARG A 274 8.39 12.05 10.74
CA ARG A 274 9.50 11.72 9.85
C ARG A 274 10.79 11.66 10.66
N THR A 275 11.44 10.50 10.65
CA THR A 275 12.67 10.25 11.41
C THR A 275 13.57 9.26 10.65
N HIS A 276 14.62 8.76 11.28
CA HIS A 276 15.54 7.78 10.74
C HIS A 276 15.71 6.63 11.72
N CYS A 277 16.07 5.45 11.22
CA CYS A 277 16.51 4.35 12.06
C CYS A 277 17.81 4.74 12.77
N TYR A 278 17.90 4.47 14.07
CA TYR A 278 19.11 4.78 14.85
C TYR A 278 20.30 3.87 14.51
N ASP A 279 20.05 2.75 13.82
CA ASP A 279 21.04 1.72 13.52
C ASP A 279 21.51 1.79 12.05
N CYS A 280 20.58 1.73 11.09
CA CYS A 280 20.91 1.73 9.66
C CYS A 280 20.62 3.04 8.93
N ASP A 281 20.19 4.09 9.63
CA ASP A 281 19.88 5.42 9.11
C ASP A 281 18.74 5.50 8.07
N ALA A 282 18.04 4.39 7.80
CA ALA A 282 16.90 4.38 6.89
C ALA A 282 15.80 5.36 7.34
N THR A 283 15.27 6.18 6.43
CA THR A 283 14.15 7.09 6.70
C THR A 283 12.89 6.31 7.10
N LEU A 284 12.20 6.77 8.14
CA LEU A 284 10.98 6.19 8.69
C LEU A 284 9.89 7.24 8.82
N PHE A 285 8.64 6.83 8.60
CA PHE A 285 7.44 7.63 8.85
C PHE A 285 6.56 6.93 9.88
N LYS A 286 6.55 7.45 11.11
CA LYS A 286 5.69 6.91 12.18
C LYS A 286 4.31 7.58 12.08
N ASN A 287 3.31 6.81 11.66
CA ASN A 287 1.97 7.29 11.34
C ASN A 287 0.94 6.99 12.45
N GLY A 288 1.37 6.90 13.71
CA GLY A 288 0.54 6.44 14.83
C GLY A 288 -0.01 5.02 14.64
N THR A 289 -1.02 4.64 15.42
CA THR A 289 -1.61 3.29 15.36
C THR A 289 -2.61 3.12 14.21
N ASP A 290 -3.17 4.22 13.71
CA ASP A 290 -4.30 4.17 12.77
C ASP A 290 -3.85 3.83 11.35
N LEU A 291 -2.75 4.42 10.86
CA LEU A 291 -2.27 4.28 9.48
C LEU A 291 -0.81 3.86 9.39
N THR A 292 -0.21 3.37 10.48
CA THR A 292 1.10 2.71 10.37
C THR A 292 0.99 1.50 9.46
N TYR A 293 1.98 1.38 8.57
CA TYR A 293 2.28 0.19 7.79
C TYR A 293 3.55 -0.51 8.32
N HIS A 294 4.13 -0.01 9.42
CA HIS A 294 5.27 -0.63 10.09
C HIS A 294 4.79 -1.66 11.12
N ARG A 295 5.63 -2.67 11.36
CA ARG A 295 5.51 -3.56 12.51
C ARG A 295 5.73 -2.76 13.78
N THR A 296 4.90 -3.00 14.79
CA THR A 296 5.02 -2.39 16.11
C THR A 296 5.26 -3.46 17.16
N LEU A 297 5.83 -3.07 18.30
CA LEU A 297 5.95 -3.96 19.45
C LEU A 297 4.57 -4.20 20.06
N ALA A 298 4.28 -5.43 20.47
CA ALA A 298 2.99 -5.78 21.08
C ALA A 298 2.73 -4.99 22.38
N GLU A 299 3.77 -4.79 23.19
CA GLU A 299 3.69 -4.07 24.47
C GLU A 299 3.74 -2.54 24.30
N GLN A 300 4.27 -2.06 23.17
CA GLN A 300 4.39 -0.64 22.84
C GLN A 300 3.98 -0.41 21.38
N ILE A 301 2.67 -0.39 21.13
CA ILE A 301 2.10 -0.32 19.77
C ILE A 301 2.44 0.96 18.99
N THR A 302 3.05 1.96 19.63
CA THR A 302 3.57 3.19 19.00
C THR A 302 5.06 3.07 18.63
N ASN A 303 5.76 2.05 19.12
CA ASN A 303 7.16 1.78 18.83
C ASN A 303 7.27 0.92 17.57
N VAL A 304 7.68 1.55 16.46
CA VAL A 304 7.85 0.89 15.17
C VAL A 304 9.22 0.21 15.08
N MET A 305 9.25 -0.97 14.46
CA MET A 305 10.48 -1.64 14.09
C MET A 305 10.93 -1.20 12.70
N CYS A 306 12.23 -0.98 12.53
CA CYS A 306 12.81 -0.62 11.26
C CYS A 306 12.63 -1.79 10.28
N PRO A 307 11.92 -1.60 9.16
CA PRO A 307 11.69 -2.66 8.18
C PRO A 307 12.97 -2.99 7.38
N SER A 308 14.04 -2.22 7.52
CA SER A 308 15.33 -2.47 6.86
C SER A 308 16.26 -3.37 7.69
N CYS A 309 16.41 -3.12 9.00
CA CYS A 309 17.35 -3.85 9.86
C CYS A 309 16.73 -4.51 11.11
N GLY A 310 15.43 -4.33 11.35
CA GLY A 310 14.72 -4.90 12.50
C GLY A 310 14.94 -4.15 13.81
N ALA A 311 15.84 -3.16 13.83
CA ALA A 311 16.09 -2.32 14.99
C ALA A 311 14.82 -1.54 15.39
N TYR A 312 14.52 -1.49 16.68
CA TYR A 312 13.39 -0.75 17.24
C TYR A 312 13.86 0.11 18.40
N PHE A 313 13.13 1.17 18.71
CA PHE A 313 13.59 2.15 19.70
C PHE A 313 13.39 1.59 21.11
N ASP A 314 14.23 0.64 21.53
CA ASP A 314 14.28 0.20 22.91
C ASP A 314 15.63 -0.42 23.31
N LYS A 315 16.41 0.33 24.08
CA LYS A 315 17.45 -0.22 24.98
C LYS A 315 17.31 0.25 26.43
N ASP A 316 16.37 1.17 26.72
CA ASP A 316 16.24 1.82 28.04
C ASP A 316 14.87 1.60 28.71
N PHE A 317 13.82 1.16 28.00
CA PHE A 317 12.47 1.06 28.59
C PHE A 317 12.30 -0.21 29.45
N LEU A 318 13.02 -1.29 29.13
CA LEU A 318 13.02 -2.53 29.93
C LEU A 318 13.89 -2.44 31.19
N ALA A 319 14.89 -1.55 31.22
CA ALA A 319 15.78 -1.41 32.37
C ALA A 319 15.10 -0.72 33.57
N VAL A 320 14.11 0.15 33.32
CA VAL A 320 13.41 0.89 34.39
C VAL A 320 12.33 0.05 35.07
N ALA A 321 11.74 -0.93 34.37
CA ALA A 321 10.76 -1.84 34.96
C ALA A 321 11.41 -2.89 35.88
N ALA A 322 12.65 -3.29 35.62
CA ALA A 322 13.40 -4.22 36.48
C ALA A 322 14.01 -3.54 37.72
N SER A 323 14.26 -2.23 37.69
CA SER A 323 14.80 -1.47 38.81
C SER A 323 13.74 -0.80 39.71
N ALA A 324 12.45 -1.05 39.45
CA ALA A 324 11.34 -0.53 40.26
C ALA A 324 10.72 -1.60 41.19
N THR A 325 11.36 -2.76 41.29
CA THR A 325 10.98 -3.88 42.17
C THR A 325 12.14 -4.36 43.07
N GLU A 326 13.05 -3.45 43.42
CA GLU A 326 13.98 -3.63 44.55
C GLU A 326 13.85 -2.47 45.54
#